data_AF-A0A382K5J6-F1
#
_entry.id   AF-A0A382K5J6-F1
#
_cell.length_a   1.000
_cell.length_b   1.000
_cell.length_c   1.000
_cell.angle_alpha   90.00
_cell.angle_beta   90.00
_cell.angle_gamma   90.00
#
_symmetry.space_group_name_H-M   'P 1'
#
loop_
_entity.id
_entity.type
_entity.pdbx_description
1 polymer ?
#
loop_
_entity_poly.entity_id
_entity_poly.type
_entity_poly.pdbx_seq_one_letter_code
_entity_poly.pdbx_strand_id
1 'polypeptide(L)'
;MKKVQLNPVGWMSQLSQVEVSRLQDATNSELFAMFRNCCLAVLNSGVDEDNFEALFAPYENFEIKLIRRERGVKIELVNPPEVAFVDEKLVRGVHEHLFAVLRDLLYMGNKYAFLHQTAPAEDNDITDMVFDMLRHAQALEGNDGVNTIVCWGGHSINQVEYKYTKEVGYQLGLRDMNICTG
;
A
#
# COMPACT_ATOMS: atom_id res chain seq x y z
N MET A 1 -11.52 -3.75 -23.37
CA MET A 1 -10.40 -3.69 -22.40
C MET A 1 -10.42 -2.33 -21.74
N LYS A 2 -10.78 -2.27 -20.45
CA LYS A 2 -10.87 -1.00 -19.69
C LYS A 2 -9.47 -0.61 -19.23
N LYS A 3 -9.08 0.64 -19.48
CA LYS A 3 -7.79 1.20 -19.04
C LYS A 3 -8.02 2.44 -18.20
N VAL A 4 -7.31 2.54 -17.08
CA VAL A 4 -7.37 3.70 -16.19
C VAL A 4 -5.95 4.13 -15.87
N GLN A 5 -5.63 5.40 -16.11
CA GLN A 5 -4.32 5.96 -15.76
C GLN A 5 -4.43 6.81 -14.50
N LEU A 6 -3.60 6.49 -13.53
CA LEU A 6 -3.53 7.15 -12.24
C LEU A 6 -2.31 8.06 -12.19
N ASN A 7 -2.56 9.31 -11.81
CA ASN A 7 -1.47 10.25 -11.55
C ASN A 7 -0.84 9.95 -10.18
N PRO A 8 0.48 10.15 -10.03
CA PRO A 8 1.14 9.97 -8.75
C PRO A 8 0.62 10.94 -7.70
N VAL A 9 0.57 10.46 -6.45
CA VAL A 9 0.17 11.22 -5.28
C VAL A 9 1.35 11.39 -4.32
N GLY A 10 1.34 12.47 -3.53
CA GLY A 10 2.41 12.76 -2.58
C GLY A 10 3.79 12.89 -3.25
N TRP A 11 4.82 12.46 -2.53
CA TRP A 11 6.21 12.56 -2.96
C TRP A 11 6.54 11.67 -4.18
N MET A 12 5.73 10.65 -4.49
CA MET A 12 5.86 9.81 -5.70
C MET A 12 5.71 10.60 -7.02
N SER A 13 5.20 11.83 -6.95
CA SER A 13 5.15 12.77 -8.07
C SER A 13 6.50 13.48 -8.35
N GLN A 14 7.48 13.28 -7.47
CA GLN A 14 8.79 13.96 -7.48
C GLN A 14 9.95 12.98 -7.51
N LEU A 15 9.86 11.93 -8.32
CA LEU A 15 10.96 11.00 -8.55
C LEU A 15 11.92 11.54 -9.61
N SER A 16 13.21 11.39 -9.36
CA SER A 16 14.27 11.61 -10.34
C SER A 16 14.18 10.58 -11.47
N GLN A 17 14.76 10.91 -12.62
CA GLN A 17 14.76 10.01 -13.78
C GLN A 17 15.51 8.69 -13.50
N VAL A 18 16.48 8.70 -12.60
CA VAL A 18 17.21 7.48 -12.17
C VAL A 18 16.31 6.58 -11.34
N GLU A 19 15.54 7.14 -10.39
CA GLU A 19 14.59 6.37 -9.58
C GLU A 19 13.49 5.78 -10.44
N VAL A 20 12.97 6.55 -11.41
CA VAL A 20 12.00 6.04 -12.38
C VAL A 20 12.57 4.87 -13.19
N SER A 21 13.82 4.96 -13.64
CA SER A 21 14.48 3.86 -14.38
C SER A 21 14.55 2.59 -13.53
N ARG A 22 14.97 2.69 -12.26
CA ARG A 22 15.06 1.54 -11.35
C ARG A 22 13.71 0.87 -11.11
N LEU A 23 12.64 1.66 -11.03
CA LEU A 23 11.27 1.12 -10.92
C LEU A 23 10.84 0.38 -12.19
N GLN A 24 11.28 0.84 -13.36
CA GLN A 24 11.01 0.16 -14.63
C GLN A 24 11.85 -1.11 -14.80
N ASP A 25 13.11 -1.11 -14.38
CA ASP A 25 13.97 -2.29 -14.45
C ASP A 25 13.42 -3.44 -13.58
N ALA A 26 12.72 -3.10 -12.49
CA ALA A 26 12.03 -4.06 -11.65
C ALA A 26 10.81 -4.73 -12.31
N THR A 27 10.28 -4.26 -13.45
CA THR A 27 8.99 -4.77 -14.00
C THR A 27 9.02 -6.22 -14.47
N ASN A 28 10.21 -6.81 -14.69
CA ASN A 28 10.37 -8.21 -15.07
C ASN A 28 10.79 -9.12 -13.91
N SER A 29 10.66 -8.65 -12.66
CA SER A 29 11.08 -9.37 -11.47
C SER A 29 9.91 -10.00 -10.71
N GLU A 30 10.21 -10.97 -9.85
CA GLU A 30 9.27 -11.52 -8.87
C GLU A 30 8.64 -10.43 -7.99
N LEU A 31 9.41 -9.37 -7.69
CA LEU A 31 8.93 -8.20 -6.95
C LEU A 31 7.78 -7.48 -7.68
N PHE A 32 7.79 -7.45 -9.02
CA PHE A 32 6.69 -6.86 -9.79
C PHE A 32 5.43 -7.73 -9.80
N ALA A 33 5.58 -9.06 -9.78
CA ALA A 33 4.45 -9.96 -9.60
C ALA A 33 3.79 -9.77 -8.23
N MET A 34 4.60 -9.64 -7.16
CA MET A 34 4.10 -9.31 -5.82
C MET A 34 3.43 -7.92 -5.81
N PHE A 35 4.03 -6.91 -6.45
CA PHE A 35 3.43 -5.58 -6.62
C PHE A 35 2.04 -5.64 -7.27
N ARG A 36 1.91 -6.38 -8.38
CA ARG A 36 0.62 -6.60 -9.05
C ARG A 36 -0.40 -7.19 -8.07
N ASN A 37 -0.03 -8.22 -7.32
CA ASN A 37 -0.93 -8.91 -6.41
C ASN A 37 -1.35 -8.01 -5.23
N CYS A 38 -0.42 -7.24 -4.66
CA CYS A 38 -0.74 -6.25 -3.62
C CYS A 38 -1.70 -5.17 -4.15
N CYS A 39 -1.49 -4.66 -5.38
CA CYS A 39 -2.42 -3.73 -6.00
C CYS A 39 -3.80 -4.35 -6.25
N LEU A 40 -3.86 -5.62 -6.63
CA LEU A 40 -5.13 -6.34 -6.82
C LEU A 40 -5.88 -6.53 -5.49
N ALA A 41 -5.19 -6.80 -4.40
CA ALA A 41 -5.79 -6.84 -3.06
C ALA A 41 -6.35 -5.47 -2.65
N VAL A 42 -5.59 -4.39 -2.87
CA VAL A 42 -6.05 -3.02 -2.62
C VAL A 42 -7.30 -2.68 -3.44
N LEU A 43 -7.34 -3.08 -4.72
CA LEU A 43 -8.50 -2.85 -5.59
C LEU A 43 -9.75 -3.65 -5.19
N ASN A 44 -9.60 -4.72 -4.41
CA ASN A 44 -10.72 -5.51 -3.89
C ASN A 44 -11.02 -5.20 -2.41
N SER A 45 -10.51 -4.10 -1.87
CA SER A 45 -10.84 -3.68 -0.50
C SER A 45 -12.35 -3.52 -0.32
N GLY A 46 -12.93 -4.22 0.67
CA GLY A 46 -14.37 -4.20 0.97
C GLY A 46 -15.18 -5.33 0.33
N VAL A 47 -14.53 -6.27 -0.38
CA VAL A 47 -15.16 -7.53 -0.79
C VAL A 47 -15.23 -8.47 0.41
N ASP A 48 -16.40 -9.10 0.60
CA ASP A 48 -16.65 -10.09 1.65
C ASP A 48 -16.20 -11.48 1.17
N GLU A 49 -14.88 -11.65 1.04
CA GLU A 49 -14.22 -12.91 0.66
C GLU A 49 -12.88 -13.02 1.40
N ASP A 50 -12.74 -14.06 2.21
CA ASP A 50 -11.57 -14.28 3.06
C ASP A 50 -10.52 -15.20 2.40
N ASN A 51 -10.85 -15.84 1.27
CA ASN A 51 -9.92 -16.68 0.50
C ASN A 51 -9.26 -15.90 -0.64
N PHE A 52 -7.94 -15.72 -0.57
CA PHE A 52 -7.22 -14.92 -1.57
C PHE A 52 -7.22 -15.54 -2.98
N GLU A 53 -7.21 -16.88 -3.09
CA GLU A 53 -7.29 -17.55 -4.39
C GLU A 53 -8.63 -17.27 -5.09
N ALA A 54 -9.73 -17.37 -4.35
CA ALA A 54 -11.08 -17.06 -4.82
C ALA A 54 -11.22 -15.57 -5.16
N LEU A 55 -10.61 -14.70 -4.36
CA LEU A 55 -10.59 -13.25 -4.60
C LEU A 55 -9.86 -12.89 -5.91
N PHE A 56 -8.78 -13.60 -6.24
CA PHE A 56 -7.92 -13.27 -7.38
C PHE A 56 -8.31 -14.01 -8.67
N ALA A 57 -8.92 -15.20 -8.58
CA ALA A 57 -9.30 -16.01 -9.73
C ALA A 57 -10.14 -15.27 -10.81
N PRO A 58 -11.07 -14.36 -10.47
CA PRO A 58 -11.81 -13.59 -11.49
C PRO A 58 -10.95 -12.62 -12.31
N TYR A 59 -9.73 -12.30 -11.85
CA TYR A 59 -8.90 -11.22 -12.36
C TYR A 59 -7.60 -11.72 -13.01
N GLU A 60 -7.65 -12.85 -13.71
CA GLU A 60 -6.51 -13.37 -14.50
C GLU A 60 -6.02 -12.37 -15.55
N ASN A 61 -6.93 -11.59 -16.14
CA ASN A 61 -6.63 -10.59 -17.17
C ASN A 61 -6.31 -9.19 -16.61
N PHE A 62 -6.20 -9.05 -15.28
CA PHE A 62 -5.77 -7.80 -14.65
C PHE A 62 -4.28 -7.59 -14.87
N GLU A 63 -3.90 -6.43 -15.40
CA GLU A 63 -2.50 -6.01 -15.53
C GLU A 63 -2.29 -4.63 -14.90
N ILE A 64 -1.07 -4.42 -14.40
CA ILE A 64 -0.59 -3.12 -13.95
C ILE A 64 0.66 -2.74 -14.75
N LYS A 65 0.74 -1.48 -15.17
CA LYS A 65 1.88 -0.95 -15.94
C LYS A 65 2.39 0.34 -15.31
N LEU A 66 3.71 0.48 -15.25
CA LEU A 66 4.37 1.69 -14.80
C LEU A 66 4.78 2.53 -16.00
N ILE A 67 4.17 3.71 -16.13
CA ILE A 67 4.39 4.61 -17.26
C ILE A 67 5.24 5.79 -16.80
N ARG A 68 6.47 5.87 -17.35
CA ARG A 68 7.38 6.99 -17.15
C ARG A 68 6.79 8.30 -17.66
N ARG A 69 6.95 9.35 -16.86
CA ARG A 69 6.65 10.75 -17.21
C ARG A 69 7.81 11.64 -16.77
N GLU A 70 7.77 12.90 -17.21
CA GLU A 70 8.79 13.89 -16.84
C GLU A 70 8.83 14.15 -15.32
N ARG A 71 7.69 14.04 -14.64
CA ARG A 71 7.52 14.22 -13.19
C ARG A 71 7.00 12.94 -12.53
N GLY A 72 7.84 11.92 -12.45
CA GLY A 72 7.54 10.65 -11.76
C GLY A 72 6.92 9.55 -12.63
N VAL A 73 6.17 8.66 -11.97
CA VAL A 73 5.60 7.44 -12.57
C VAL A 73 4.08 7.45 -12.46
N LYS A 74 3.39 7.20 -13.56
CA LYS A 74 1.95 6.89 -13.54
C LYS A 74 1.73 5.38 -13.44
N ILE A 75 0.65 5.00 -12.78
CA ILE A 75 0.16 3.63 -12.80
C ILE A 75 -0.95 3.54 -13.86
N GLU A 76 -0.82 2.63 -14.82
CA GLU A 76 -1.92 2.23 -15.71
C GLU A 76 -2.48 0.89 -15.24
N LEU A 77 -3.78 0.87 -14.94
CA LEU A 77 -4.54 -0.32 -14.62
C LEU A 77 -5.25 -0.82 -15.89
N VAL A 78 -5.14 -2.12 -16.16
CA VAL A 78 -5.83 -2.79 -17.27
C VAL A 78 -6.77 -3.82 -16.67
N ASN A 79 -8.05 -3.73 -17.02
CA ASN A 79 -9.13 -4.56 -16.47
C ASN A 79 -9.16 -4.58 -14.92
N PRO A 80 -9.14 -3.42 -14.23
CA PRO A 80 -9.22 -3.41 -12.77
C PRO A 80 -10.59 -3.87 -12.26
N PRO A 81 -10.68 -4.43 -11.03
CA PRO A 81 -11.93 -4.73 -10.34
C PRO A 81 -12.90 -3.55 -10.33
N GLU A 82 -14.16 -3.80 -10.67
CA GLU A 82 -15.18 -2.73 -10.74
C GLU A 82 -15.58 -2.21 -9.35
N VAL A 83 -15.46 -3.04 -8.32
CA VAL A 83 -15.76 -2.69 -6.92
C VAL A 83 -14.95 -1.49 -6.40
N ALA A 84 -13.78 -1.23 -6.99
CA ALA A 84 -12.95 -0.07 -6.65
C ALA A 84 -13.49 1.28 -7.17
N PHE A 85 -14.55 1.28 -7.98
CA PHE A 85 -15.06 2.46 -8.68
C PHE A 85 -16.46 2.85 -8.21
N VAL A 86 -16.70 4.16 -8.13
CA VAL A 86 -18.02 4.77 -7.95
C VAL A 86 -18.24 5.75 -9.10
N ASP A 87 -19.31 5.58 -9.86
CA ASP A 87 -19.57 6.37 -11.09
C ASP A 87 -18.36 6.42 -12.03
N GLU A 88 -17.74 5.26 -12.26
CA GLU A 88 -16.53 5.07 -13.08
C GLU A 88 -15.28 5.80 -12.58
N LYS A 89 -15.32 6.44 -11.42
CA LYS A 89 -14.18 7.09 -10.77
C LYS A 89 -13.61 6.18 -9.69
N LEU A 90 -12.29 5.99 -9.71
CA LEU A 90 -11.61 5.21 -8.69
C LEU A 90 -11.77 5.89 -7.33
N VAL A 91 -12.11 5.13 -6.30
CA VAL A 91 -12.21 5.63 -4.91
C VAL A 91 -10.86 6.23 -4.50
N ARG A 92 -10.88 7.43 -3.93
CA ARG A 92 -9.67 8.20 -3.60
C ARG A 92 -8.71 7.44 -2.68
N GLY A 93 -9.23 6.80 -1.61
CA GLY A 93 -8.39 6.02 -0.70
C GLY A 93 -7.71 4.83 -1.39
N VAL A 94 -8.39 4.17 -2.32
CA VAL A 94 -7.81 3.09 -3.14
C VAL A 94 -6.69 3.64 -4.03
N HIS A 95 -6.89 4.79 -4.67
CA HIS A 95 -5.85 5.47 -5.45
C HIS A 95 -4.62 5.78 -4.58
N GLU A 96 -4.82 6.32 -3.38
CA GLU A 96 -3.74 6.63 -2.44
C GLU A 96 -2.98 5.35 -2.00
N HIS A 97 -3.70 4.28 -1.67
CA HIS A 97 -3.11 2.98 -1.30
C HIS A 97 -2.31 2.33 -2.43
N LEU A 98 -2.74 2.45 -3.70
CA LEU A 98 -1.97 1.92 -4.83
C LEU A 98 -0.58 2.55 -4.95
N PHE A 99 -0.46 3.84 -4.64
CA PHE A 99 0.85 4.51 -4.61
C PHE A 99 1.63 4.23 -3.32
N ALA A 100 0.97 3.94 -2.20
CA ALA A 100 1.62 3.42 -1.00
C ALA A 100 2.28 2.05 -1.28
N VAL A 101 1.58 1.13 -1.96
CA VAL A 101 2.14 -0.16 -2.40
C VAL A 101 3.36 0.05 -3.31
N LEU A 102 3.30 1.00 -4.25
CA LEU A 102 4.43 1.31 -5.14
C LEU A 102 5.66 1.81 -4.35
N ARG A 103 5.44 2.70 -3.38
CA ARG A 103 6.48 3.21 -2.47
C ARG A 103 7.08 2.07 -1.64
N ASP A 104 6.25 1.34 -0.92
CA ASP A 104 6.71 0.42 0.13
C ASP A 104 7.31 -0.85 -0.48
N LEU A 105 6.81 -1.30 -1.63
CA LEU A 105 7.29 -2.54 -2.24
C LEU A 105 8.41 -2.30 -3.26
N LEU A 106 8.18 -1.46 -4.27
CA LEU A 106 9.16 -1.31 -5.35
C LEU A 106 10.28 -0.33 -4.98
N TYR A 107 9.95 0.80 -4.34
CA TYR A 107 10.98 1.77 -4.01
C TYR A 107 11.82 1.31 -2.81
N MET A 108 11.19 0.96 -1.68
CA MET A 108 11.93 0.47 -0.51
C MET A 108 12.57 -0.89 -0.77
N GLY A 109 11.89 -1.78 -1.50
CA GLY A 109 12.47 -3.07 -1.92
C GLY A 109 13.74 -2.90 -2.73
N ASN A 110 13.77 -1.97 -3.71
CA ASN A 110 15.00 -1.68 -4.45
C ASN A 110 16.10 -1.03 -3.58
N LYS A 111 15.73 -0.16 -2.63
CA LYS A 111 16.68 0.49 -1.71
C LYS A 111 17.40 -0.54 -0.83
N TYR A 112 16.67 -1.57 -0.38
CA TYR A 112 17.16 -2.57 0.56
C TYR A 112 17.44 -3.95 -0.05
N ALA A 113 17.27 -4.10 -1.37
CA ALA A 113 17.56 -5.35 -2.10
C ALA A 113 18.96 -5.91 -1.84
N PHE A 114 19.92 -5.07 -1.44
CA PHE A 114 21.29 -5.45 -1.14
C PHE A 114 21.55 -5.80 0.34
N LEU A 115 20.69 -5.39 1.28
CA LEU A 115 20.90 -5.65 2.72
C LEU A 115 20.91 -7.15 3.06
N HIS A 116 20.27 -7.99 2.24
CA HIS A 116 20.18 -9.43 2.47
C HIS A 116 21.09 -10.28 1.57
N GLN A 117 21.87 -9.66 0.67
CA GLN A 117 22.66 -10.43 -0.31
C GLN A 117 23.99 -10.95 0.24
N THR A 118 24.54 -10.35 1.31
CA THR A 118 25.93 -10.63 1.72
C THR A 118 26.13 -11.01 3.19
N ALA A 119 25.16 -10.76 4.09
CA ALA A 119 25.21 -11.18 5.49
C ALA A 119 23.81 -11.07 6.13
N PRO A 120 23.52 -11.77 7.26
CA PRO A 120 22.37 -11.43 8.08
C PRO A 120 22.52 -9.96 8.53
N ALA A 121 21.48 -9.16 8.37
CA ALA A 121 21.46 -7.79 8.90
C ALA A 121 21.73 -7.85 10.41
N GLU A 122 22.63 -7.00 10.93
CA GLU A 122 22.80 -6.88 12.38
C GLU A 122 21.50 -6.30 12.99
N ASP A 123 21.20 -6.59 14.26
CA ASP A 123 19.94 -6.17 14.90
C ASP A 123 19.67 -4.65 14.79
N ASN A 124 20.73 -3.83 14.77
CA ASN A 124 20.64 -2.38 14.59
C ASN A 124 20.22 -1.99 13.16
N ASP A 125 20.66 -2.73 12.14
CA ASP A 125 20.32 -2.45 10.74
C ASP A 125 18.82 -2.64 10.48
N ILE A 126 18.20 -3.63 11.15
CA ILE A 126 16.76 -3.89 11.04
C ILE A 126 15.97 -2.72 11.66
N THR A 127 16.40 -2.23 12.82
CA THR A 127 15.76 -1.09 13.49
C THR A 127 15.80 0.17 12.63
N ASP A 128 16.98 0.46 12.06
CA ASP A 128 17.16 1.61 11.16
C ASP A 128 16.36 1.47 9.87
N MET A 129 16.24 0.25 9.33
CA MET A 129 15.40 -0.05 8.17
C MET A 129 13.93 0.22 8.45
N VAL A 130 13.39 -0.27 9.58
CA VAL A 130 11.99 -0.03 9.97
C VAL A 130 11.73 1.48 10.15
N PHE A 131 12.64 2.19 10.83
CA PHE A 131 12.53 3.64 11.01
C PHE A 131 12.52 4.38 9.67
N ASP A 132 13.42 4.02 8.75
CA ASP A 132 13.50 4.67 7.44
C ASP A 132 12.26 4.39 6.57
N MET A 133 11.70 3.17 6.60
CA MET A 133 10.44 2.84 5.94
C MET A 133 9.28 3.71 6.45
N LEU A 134 9.13 3.83 7.78
CA LEU A 134 8.09 4.67 8.39
C LEU A 134 8.28 6.16 8.09
N ARG A 135 9.52 6.66 8.15
CA ARG A 135 9.88 8.03 7.79
C ARG A 135 9.51 8.33 6.33
N HIS A 136 9.85 7.41 5.44
CA HIS A 136 9.58 7.53 4.01
C HIS A 136 8.07 7.41 3.70
N ALA A 137 7.34 6.66 4.51
CA ALA A 137 5.89 6.63 4.47
C ALA A 137 5.23 7.92 5.00
N GLN A 138 6.01 8.85 5.55
CA GLN A 138 5.55 10.04 6.27
C GLN A 138 4.62 9.69 7.45
N ALA A 139 4.84 8.52 8.07
CA ALA A 139 4.05 8.03 9.20
C ALA A 139 4.58 8.53 10.56
N LEU A 140 5.73 9.22 10.56
CA LEU A 140 6.34 9.80 11.75
C LEU A 140 6.10 11.31 11.75
N GLU A 141 5.20 11.77 12.61
CA GLU A 141 4.94 13.20 12.81
C GLU A 141 5.90 13.83 13.83
N GLY A 142 6.04 15.16 13.79
CA GLY A 142 6.78 15.91 14.79
C GLY A 142 6.20 15.69 16.20
N ASN A 143 7.07 15.67 17.20
CA ASN A 143 6.90 15.09 18.53
C ASN A 143 5.94 15.89 19.47
N ASP A 144 4.84 16.43 18.96
CA ASP A 144 4.03 17.43 19.68
C ASP A 144 2.88 16.80 20.51
N GLY A 145 2.57 15.50 20.30
CA GLY A 145 1.63 14.74 21.14
C GLY A 145 1.69 13.23 20.89
N VAL A 146 1.89 12.43 21.95
CA VAL A 146 1.81 10.96 21.88
C VAL A 146 0.35 10.53 21.95
N ASN A 147 -0.31 10.34 20.79
CA ASN A 147 -1.74 10.04 20.72
C ASN A 147 -2.13 8.82 19.86
N THR A 148 -1.17 8.08 19.30
CA THR A 148 -1.43 6.89 18.48
C THR A 148 -1.61 5.64 19.34
N ILE A 149 -2.77 4.99 19.21
CA ILE A 149 -3.09 3.73 19.88
C ILE A 149 -3.03 2.59 18.86
N VAL A 150 -2.23 1.57 19.15
CA VAL A 150 -2.19 0.33 18.37
C VAL A 150 -3.33 -0.59 18.83
N CYS A 151 -4.21 -0.97 17.91
CA CYS A 151 -5.36 -1.83 18.17
C CYS A 151 -5.21 -3.15 17.42
N TRP A 152 -5.24 -4.26 18.16
CA TRP A 152 -5.24 -5.62 17.61
C TRP A 152 -6.59 -6.29 17.82
N GLY A 153 -6.95 -7.20 16.91
CA GLY A 153 -8.20 -7.95 16.94
C GLY A 153 -8.19 -9.09 15.92
N GLY A 154 -9.23 -9.92 15.95
CA GLY A 154 -9.42 -10.97 14.94
C GLY A 154 -9.99 -10.43 13.64
N HIS A 155 -9.63 -11.04 12.50
CA HIS A 155 -10.21 -10.72 11.19
C HIS A 155 -11.71 -11.10 11.11
N SER A 156 -12.10 -12.21 11.77
CA SER A 156 -13.47 -12.71 11.82
C SER A 156 -13.97 -12.70 13.26
N ILE A 157 -14.93 -11.80 13.53
CA ILE A 157 -15.49 -11.56 14.86
C ILE A 157 -17.01 -11.49 14.81
N ASN A 158 -17.67 -11.81 15.92
CA ASN A 158 -19.13 -11.77 15.96
C ASN A 158 -19.65 -10.33 16.03
N GLN A 159 -20.97 -10.16 15.86
CA GLN A 159 -21.61 -8.84 15.83
C GLN A 159 -21.49 -8.07 17.17
N VAL A 160 -21.38 -8.77 18.30
CA VAL A 160 -21.23 -8.16 19.64
C VAL A 160 -19.83 -7.56 19.76
N GLU A 161 -18.80 -8.33 19.42
CA GLU A 161 -17.40 -7.88 19.39
C GLU A 161 -17.23 -6.71 18.41
N TYR A 162 -17.76 -6.82 17.19
CA TYR A 162 -17.68 -5.74 16.20
C TYR A 162 -18.35 -4.44 16.65
N LYS A 163 -19.47 -4.52 17.37
CA LYS A 163 -20.10 -3.32 17.96
C LYS A 163 -19.26 -2.74 19.09
N TYR A 164 -18.66 -3.60 19.90
CA TYR A 164 -17.82 -3.19 21.01
C TYR A 164 -16.54 -2.49 20.52
N THR A 165 -15.86 -3.01 19.48
CA THR A 165 -14.66 -2.36 18.92
C THR A 165 -14.99 -0.99 18.34
N LYS A 166 -16.16 -0.82 17.72
CA LYS A 166 -16.63 0.50 17.25
C LYS A 166 -16.89 1.48 18.40
N GLU A 167 -17.48 1.02 19.51
CA GLU A 167 -17.68 1.87 20.68
C GLU A 167 -16.33 2.30 21.30
N VAL A 168 -15.37 1.37 21.41
CA VAL A 168 -14.01 1.70 21.86
C VAL A 168 -13.37 2.74 20.93
N GLY A 169 -13.41 2.53 19.62
CA GLY A 169 -12.89 3.48 18.62
C GLY A 169 -13.57 4.85 18.70
N TYR A 170 -14.88 4.89 18.91
CA TYR A 170 -15.63 6.13 19.12
C TYR A 170 -15.14 6.87 20.37
N GLN A 171 -14.97 6.18 21.50
CA GLN A 171 -14.48 6.78 22.75
C GLN A 171 -13.03 7.28 22.64
N LEU A 172 -12.17 6.60 21.88
CA LEU A 172 -10.81 7.07 21.56
C LEU A 172 -10.86 8.34 20.71
N GLY A 173 -11.68 8.36 19.66
CA GLY A 173 -11.84 9.51 18.78
C GLY A 173 -12.38 10.76 19.48
N LEU A 174 -13.25 10.61 20.49
CA LEU A 174 -13.70 11.73 21.34
C LEU A 174 -12.58 12.38 22.16
N ARG A 175 -11.38 11.80 22.19
CA ARG A 175 -10.22 12.26 22.96
C ARG A 175 -9.01 12.55 22.07
N ASP A 176 -9.26 12.80 20.78
CA ASP A 176 -8.23 13.12 19.78
C ASP A 176 -7.11 12.06 19.71
N MET A 177 -7.46 10.79 19.96
CA MET A 177 -6.54 9.66 19.80
C MET A 177 -6.61 9.09 18.39
N ASN A 178 -5.43 8.84 17.82
CA ASN A 178 -5.27 8.18 16.53
C ASN A 178 -5.26 6.65 16.68
N ILE A 179 -5.60 5.92 15.60
CA ILE A 179 -5.64 4.45 15.59
C ILE A 179 -4.63 3.92 14.57
N CYS A 180 -3.85 2.93 14.99
CA CYS A 180 -3.04 2.08 14.12
C CYS A 180 -3.55 0.63 14.23
N THR A 181 -3.79 -0.03 13.11
CA THR A 181 -4.25 -1.43 13.08
C THR A 181 -3.60 -2.19 11.92
N GLY A 182 -3.84 -3.50 11.86
CA GLY A 182 -3.29 -4.41 10.86
C GLY A 182 -4.06 -4.45 9.56
#